data_AF-A0A914G3T6-F1
#
_entry.id   AF-A0A914G3T6-F1
#
_cell.length_a   1.000
_cell.length_b   1.000
_cell.length_c   1.000
_cell.angle_alpha   90.00
_cell.angle_beta   90.00
_cell.angle_gamma   90.00
#
_symmetry.space_group_name_H-M   'P 1'
#
loop_
_entity.id
_entity.type
_entity.pdbx_description
1 polymer ?
#
loop_
_entity_poly.entity_id
_entity_poly.type
_entity_poly.pdbx_seq_one_letter_code
_entity_poly.pdbx_strand_id
1 'polypeptide(L)'
;MTSLHCGNKIWVFIIFVNCLLMVENVSAATFGCSTGQTDDYRNVALQMNRQYRQLVAQGKAPNKCGQLPSAKNYYEINWDCGLEASAKAAADTCAFSYSGTPGEILFIASASSPSVAVKNGYMTLVNTPPTNGADPDTYSNANNDWNRMVNYRALYVGCASKLC
;
A
#
# COMPACT_ATOMS: atom_id res chain seq x y z
N MET A 1 -0.79 30.48 -18.73
CA MET A 1 -0.75 30.35 -17.26
C MET A 1 -2.19 30.41 -16.75
N THR A 2 -2.85 29.26 -16.61
CA THR A 2 -4.18 29.19 -15.98
C THR A 2 -4.01 28.35 -14.72
N SER A 3 -3.84 29.04 -13.60
CA SER A 3 -3.79 28.46 -12.27
C SER A 3 -5.14 27.78 -11.97
N LEU A 4 -5.17 26.44 -11.93
CA LEU A 4 -6.28 25.69 -11.36
C LEU A 4 -6.25 25.89 -9.84
N HIS A 5 -7.00 26.89 -9.38
CA HIS A 5 -7.27 27.06 -7.95
C HIS A 5 -8.25 25.97 -7.52
N CYS A 6 -7.73 24.93 -6.87
CA CYS A 6 -8.54 23.93 -6.20
C CYS A 6 -9.14 24.60 -4.95
N GLY A 7 -10.40 25.06 -5.04
CA GLY A 7 -11.09 25.78 -3.98
C GLY A 7 -11.29 24.91 -2.73
N ASN A 8 -10.75 25.35 -1.59
CA ASN A 8 -10.89 24.68 -0.30
C ASN A 8 -12.33 24.77 0.22
N LYS A 9 -12.94 23.63 0.56
CA LYS A 9 -14.11 23.57 1.46
C LYS A 9 -13.75 22.71 2.66
N ILE A 10 -13.71 23.36 3.82
CA ILE A 10 -13.43 22.75 5.13
C ILE A 10 -14.73 22.16 5.66
N TRP A 11 -14.74 20.86 5.92
CA TRP A 11 -15.83 20.18 6.63
C TRP A 11 -15.31 19.68 7.98
N VAL A 12 -15.97 20.10 9.07
CA VAL A 12 -15.68 19.64 10.42
C VAL A 12 -16.59 18.44 10.70
N PHE A 13 -16.01 17.27 10.95
CA PHE A 13 -16.71 16.08 11.42
C PHE A 13 -16.26 15.77 12.84
N ILE A 14 -17.17 15.91 13.80
CA ILE A 14 -16.95 15.53 15.21
C ILE A 14 -17.36 14.07 15.34
N ILE A 15 -16.42 13.19 15.67
CA ILE A 15 -16.70 11.78 15.98
C ILE A 15 -16.56 11.59 17.49
N PHE A 16 -17.67 11.27 18.16
CA PHE A 16 -17.65 10.78 19.54
C PHE A 16 -17.27 9.30 19.53
N VAL A 17 -15.97 8.99 19.54
CA VAL A 17 -15.49 7.62 19.74
C VAL A 17 -15.60 7.30 21.22
N ASN A 18 -16.67 6.60 21.62
CA ASN A 18 -16.69 5.93 22.92
C ASN A 18 -15.76 4.71 22.81
N CYS A 19 -14.52 4.92 23.26
CA CYS A 19 -13.45 3.91 23.29
C CYS A 19 -13.76 2.89 24.39
N LEU A 20 -14.70 1.99 24.13
CA LEU A 20 -14.82 0.75 24.89
C LEU A 20 -13.78 -0.23 24.32
N LEU A 21 -12.72 -0.39 25.11
CA LEU A 21 -11.57 -1.23 24.89
C LEU A 21 -11.99 -2.69 24.70
N MET A 22 -12.10 -3.13 23.45
CA MET A 22 -11.90 -4.54 23.13
C MET A 22 -10.38 -4.75 23.10
N VAL A 23 -9.80 -5.12 24.24
CA VAL A 23 -8.46 -5.73 24.23
C VAL A 23 -8.66 -7.14 23.73
N GLU A 24 -8.65 -7.30 22.41
CA GLU A 24 -8.43 -8.62 21.82
C GLU A 24 -6.95 -8.94 22.06
N ASN A 25 -6.70 -10.08 22.69
CA ASN A 25 -5.37 -10.67 22.72
C ASN A 25 -4.97 -10.93 21.27
N VAL A 26 -4.26 -10.00 20.64
CA VAL A 26 -3.64 -10.22 19.35
C VAL A 26 -2.49 -11.19 19.62
N SER A 27 -2.78 -12.50 19.56
CA SER A 27 -1.71 -13.44 19.25
C SER A 27 -1.15 -12.99 17.91
N ALA A 28 0.12 -12.60 17.86
CA ALA A 28 0.78 -12.29 16.60
C ALA A 28 0.54 -13.48 15.66
N ALA A 29 -0.29 -13.28 14.64
CA ALA A 29 -0.51 -14.30 13.63
C ALA A 29 0.86 -14.60 13.02
N THR A 30 1.34 -15.82 13.22
CA THR A 30 2.62 -16.21 12.63
C THR A 30 2.38 -16.47 11.16
N PHE A 31 3.16 -15.82 10.30
CA PHE A 31 2.98 -15.93 8.85
C PHE A 31 3.50 -17.25 8.30
N GLY A 32 4.38 -17.94 9.05
CA GLY A 32 4.92 -19.24 8.69
C GLY A 32 5.90 -19.23 7.51
N CYS A 33 6.38 -18.05 7.08
CA CYS A 33 7.29 -17.95 5.94
C CYS A 33 8.77 -18.04 6.36
N SER A 34 9.61 -18.63 5.51
CA SER A 34 11.02 -18.95 5.80
C SER A 34 12.05 -18.09 5.05
N THR A 35 11.71 -16.86 4.64
CA THR A 35 12.62 -16.01 3.81
C THR A 35 13.57 -15.10 4.61
N GLY A 36 13.52 -15.16 5.94
CA GLY A 36 14.31 -14.30 6.83
C GLY A 36 13.69 -12.91 7.10
N GLN A 37 12.51 -12.60 6.56
CA GLN A 37 11.72 -11.46 7.03
C GLN A 37 11.11 -11.76 8.42
N THR A 38 10.88 -10.72 9.22
CA THR A 38 10.19 -10.83 10.52
C THR A 38 8.68 -10.74 10.36
N ASP A 39 7.92 -11.35 11.26
CA ASP A 39 6.45 -11.25 11.25
C ASP A 39 5.96 -9.81 11.46
N ASP A 40 6.72 -8.99 12.20
CA ASP A 40 6.43 -7.55 12.33
C ASP A 40 6.50 -6.82 10.99
N TYR A 41 7.54 -7.10 10.18
CA TYR A 41 7.66 -6.54 8.84
C TYR A 41 6.48 -6.97 7.95
N ARG A 42 6.15 -8.26 7.96
CA ARG A 42 5.04 -8.83 7.18
C ARG A 42 3.71 -8.19 7.58
N ASN A 43 3.46 -8.05 8.88
CA ASN A 43 2.25 -7.42 9.39
C ASN A 43 2.17 -5.97 8.94
N VAL A 44 3.24 -5.19 9.06
CA VAL A 44 3.25 -3.80 8.56
C VAL A 44 2.96 -3.76 7.06
N ALA A 45 3.66 -4.56 6.25
CA ALA A 45 3.44 -4.59 4.80
C ALA A 45 2.00 -4.99 4.42
N LEU A 46 1.44 -6.03 5.05
CA LEU A 46 0.08 -6.48 4.85
C LEU A 46 -0.94 -5.38 5.23
N GLN A 47 -0.74 -4.75 6.39
CA GLN A 47 -1.61 -3.67 6.87
C GLN A 47 -1.58 -2.46 5.94
N MET A 48 -0.40 -2.07 5.41
CA MET A 48 -0.34 -0.96 4.44
C MET A 48 -1.18 -1.26 3.18
N ASN A 49 -1.07 -2.47 2.60
CA ASN A 49 -1.91 -2.85 1.46
C ASN A 49 -3.40 -2.80 1.82
N ARG A 50 -3.79 -3.38 2.95
CA ARG A 50 -5.20 -3.41 3.40
C ARG A 50 -5.75 -2.01 3.62
N GLN A 51 -5.01 -1.16 4.33
CA GLN A 51 -5.41 0.21 4.66
C GLN A 51 -5.61 1.07 3.40
N TYR A 52 -4.68 1.06 2.44
CA TYR A 52 -4.85 1.87 1.24
C TYR A 52 -5.95 1.37 0.32
N ARG A 53 -6.09 0.04 0.16
CA ARG A 53 -7.22 -0.54 -0.58
C ARG A 53 -8.55 -0.18 0.08
N GLN A 54 -8.60 -0.17 1.42
CA GLN A 54 -9.79 0.23 2.17
C GLN A 54 -10.09 1.73 2.01
N LEU A 55 -9.08 2.60 1.97
CA LEU A 55 -9.25 4.03 1.69
C LEU A 55 -9.83 4.26 0.30
N VAL A 56 -9.39 3.51 -0.71
CA VAL A 56 -9.98 3.55 -2.06
C VAL A 56 -11.42 3.07 -2.05
N ALA A 57 -11.70 1.94 -1.38
CA ALA A 57 -13.06 1.41 -1.25
C ALA A 57 -14.03 2.41 -0.59
N GLN A 58 -13.55 3.16 0.40
CA GLN A 58 -14.34 4.18 1.10
C GLN A 58 -14.46 5.51 0.35
N GLY A 59 -13.79 5.67 -0.79
CA GLY A 59 -13.73 6.95 -1.50
C GLY A 59 -12.98 8.03 -0.72
N LYS A 60 -12.00 7.63 0.11
CA LYS A 60 -11.20 8.52 0.96
C LYS A 60 -9.76 8.67 0.50
N ALA A 61 -9.31 7.83 -0.43
CA ALA A 61 -7.98 7.92 -1.00
C ALA A 61 -7.78 9.26 -1.74
N PRO A 62 -6.64 9.94 -1.55
CA PRO A 62 -6.38 11.22 -2.20
C PRO A 62 -6.30 11.04 -3.73
N ASN A 63 -6.80 12.04 -4.46
CA ASN A 63 -6.59 12.17 -5.91
C ASN A 63 -5.96 13.54 -6.21
N LYS A 64 -5.54 13.78 -7.46
CA LYS A 64 -5.03 15.09 -7.91
C LYS A 64 -5.93 16.26 -7.49
N CYS A 65 -7.25 16.04 -7.50
CA CYS A 65 -8.24 16.95 -6.94
C CYS A 65 -9.17 16.15 -6.02
N GLY A 66 -9.26 16.54 -4.75
CA GLY A 66 -10.15 15.89 -3.79
C GLY A 66 -9.80 14.41 -3.53
N GLN A 67 -10.82 13.56 -3.50
CA GLN A 67 -10.69 12.13 -3.22
C GLN A 67 -11.15 11.29 -4.42
N LEU A 68 -10.66 10.05 -4.51
CA LEU A 68 -11.21 9.06 -5.43
C LEU A 68 -12.66 8.73 -5.06
N PRO A 69 -13.54 8.42 -6.02
CA PRO A 69 -14.85 7.85 -5.71
C PRO A 69 -14.71 6.51 -5.00
N SER A 70 -15.75 6.09 -4.28
CA SER A 70 -15.76 4.78 -3.64
C SER A 70 -15.73 3.66 -4.67
N ALA A 71 -14.90 2.66 -4.42
CA ALA A 71 -14.88 1.45 -5.26
C ALA A 71 -16.04 0.52 -4.90
N LYS A 72 -16.67 -0.07 -5.92
CA LYS A 72 -17.78 -1.03 -5.73
C LYS A 72 -17.34 -2.36 -5.13
N ASN A 73 -16.07 -2.72 -5.33
CA ASN A 73 -15.52 -4.01 -4.90
C ASN A 73 -14.28 -3.77 -4.02
N TYR A 74 -14.29 -4.37 -2.84
CA TYR A 74 -13.14 -4.48 -1.96
C TYR A 74 -13.03 -5.92 -1.48
N TYR A 75 -11.87 -6.51 -1.71
CA TYR A 75 -11.52 -7.82 -1.17
C TYR A 75 -10.27 -7.65 -0.32
N GLU A 76 -10.34 -8.19 0.90
CA GLU A 76 -9.21 -8.23 1.81
C GLU A 76 -8.10 -9.07 1.21
N ILE A 77 -6.88 -8.55 1.27
CA ILE A 77 -5.68 -9.20 0.74
C ILE A 77 -5.03 -10.04 1.84
N ASN A 78 -4.52 -11.22 1.48
CA ASN A 78 -3.83 -12.15 2.37
C ASN A 78 -2.34 -12.20 2.06
N TRP A 79 -1.56 -12.69 3.00
CA TRP A 79 -0.13 -12.90 2.79
C TRP A 79 0.15 -14.22 2.07
N ASP A 80 1.12 -14.23 1.18
CA ASP A 80 1.58 -15.42 0.46
C ASP A 80 3.11 -15.55 0.56
N CYS A 81 3.58 -16.65 1.15
CA CYS A 81 5.01 -16.88 1.33
C CYS A 81 5.77 -17.14 0.02
N GLY A 82 5.09 -17.62 -1.03
CA GLY A 82 5.68 -17.80 -2.36
C GLY A 82 5.96 -16.46 -3.03
N LEU A 83 5.01 -15.53 -2.97
CA LEU A 83 5.20 -14.15 -3.42
C LEU A 83 6.30 -13.44 -2.61
N GLU A 84 6.36 -13.68 -1.28
CA GLU A 84 7.45 -13.17 -0.43
C GLU A 84 8.81 -13.71 -0.90
N ALA A 85 8.90 -15.00 -1.22
CA ALA A 85 10.13 -15.61 -1.72
C ALA A 85 10.57 -15.01 -3.06
N SER A 86 9.64 -14.77 -3.99
CA SER A 86 9.92 -14.08 -5.25
C SER A 86 10.40 -12.64 -5.02
N ALA A 87 9.73 -11.89 -4.15
CA ALA A 87 10.14 -10.53 -3.79
C ALA A 87 11.53 -10.52 -3.12
N LYS A 88 11.83 -11.53 -2.29
CA LYS A 88 13.12 -11.67 -1.63
C LYS A 88 14.25 -11.94 -2.63
N ALA A 89 14.01 -12.82 -3.60
CA ALA A 89 14.97 -13.10 -4.67
C ALA A 89 15.28 -11.83 -5.49
N ALA A 90 14.27 -11.01 -5.79
CA ALA A 90 14.47 -9.72 -6.46
C ALA A 90 15.27 -8.74 -5.58
N ALA A 91 14.88 -8.57 -4.30
CA ALA A 91 15.53 -7.66 -3.38
C ALA A 91 16.98 -8.03 -3.06
N ASP A 92 17.32 -9.32 -3.03
CA ASP A 92 18.69 -9.80 -2.78
C ASP A 92 19.68 -9.42 -3.88
N THR A 93 19.21 -9.03 -5.06
CA THR A 93 20.09 -8.51 -6.13
C THR A 93 20.61 -7.11 -5.85
N CYS A 94 19.99 -6.37 -4.92
CA CYS A 94 20.23 -4.96 -4.67
C CYS A 94 20.13 -4.06 -5.91
N ALA A 95 19.42 -4.50 -6.95
CA ALA A 95 19.16 -3.72 -8.15
C ALA A 95 17.83 -2.96 -8.02
N PHE A 96 17.83 -1.67 -8.35
CA PHE A 96 16.60 -0.88 -8.44
C PHE A 96 15.95 -1.04 -9.82
N SER A 97 15.45 -2.25 -10.08
CA SER A 97 14.78 -2.62 -11.33
C SER A 97 13.71 -3.68 -11.08
N TYR A 98 12.61 -3.62 -11.81
CA TYR A 98 11.59 -4.68 -11.79
C TYR A 98 12.18 -6.02 -12.23
N SER A 99 11.82 -7.10 -11.53
CA SER A 99 12.16 -8.48 -11.87
C SER A 99 11.36 -9.02 -13.07
N GLY A 100 10.33 -8.29 -13.50
CA GLY A 100 9.39 -8.73 -14.54
C GLY A 100 8.22 -9.54 -14.00
N THR A 101 8.15 -9.72 -12.68
CA THR A 101 7.01 -10.38 -12.01
C THR A 101 5.74 -9.51 -12.17
N PRO A 102 4.63 -10.05 -12.72
CA PRO A 102 3.38 -9.30 -12.83
C PRO A 102 2.88 -8.81 -11.47
N GLY A 103 2.54 -7.53 -11.37
CA GLY A 103 2.02 -6.93 -10.13
C GLY A 103 3.09 -6.48 -9.12
N GLU A 104 4.38 -6.58 -9.47
CA GLU A 104 5.48 -6.13 -8.63
C GLU A 104 5.45 -4.62 -8.37
N ILE A 105 5.73 -4.22 -7.14
CA ILE A 105 5.90 -2.83 -6.72
C ILE A 105 7.33 -2.67 -6.23
N LEU A 106 7.99 -1.57 -6.63
CA LEU A 106 9.38 -1.33 -6.30
C LEU A 106 9.58 0.06 -5.69
N PHE A 107 10.24 0.12 -4.53
CA PHE A 107 10.62 1.38 -3.90
C PHE A 107 11.91 1.21 -3.09
N ILE A 108 12.65 2.32 -2.94
CA ILE A 108 13.79 2.45 -2.02
C ILE A 108 13.44 3.54 -1.01
N ALA A 109 13.78 3.31 0.24
CA ALA A 109 13.62 4.29 1.31
C ALA A 109 14.77 4.19 2.31
N SER A 110 15.34 5.33 2.68
CA SER A 110 16.24 5.40 3.84
C SER A 110 15.42 5.22 5.12
N ALA A 111 15.80 4.24 5.95
CA ALA A 111 15.07 3.89 7.16
C ALA A 111 15.96 3.17 8.17
N SER A 112 15.57 3.20 9.44
CA SER A 112 16.26 2.52 10.54
C SER A 112 15.93 1.03 10.66
N SER A 113 14.87 0.57 10.01
CA SER A 113 14.44 -0.84 10.02
C SER A 113 13.64 -1.20 8.77
N PRO A 114 13.53 -2.51 8.43
CA PRO A 114 12.64 -3.01 7.39
C PRO A 114 11.20 -2.48 7.48
N SER A 115 10.61 -2.50 8.68
CA SER A 115 9.23 -2.07 8.91
C SER A 115 9.03 -0.57 8.68
N VAL A 116 10.04 0.25 9.00
CA VAL A 116 10.03 1.68 8.69
C VAL A 116 10.23 1.90 7.20
N ALA A 117 11.12 1.14 6.55
CA ALA A 117 11.39 1.23 5.12
C ALA A 117 10.13 0.96 4.29
N VAL A 118 9.40 -0.13 4.59
CA VAL A 118 8.16 -0.47 3.88
C VAL A 118 7.09 0.60 4.08
N LYS A 119 6.90 1.08 5.32
CA LYS A 119 5.95 2.18 5.60
C LYS A 119 6.28 3.43 4.79
N ASN A 120 7.55 3.84 4.78
CA ASN A 120 8.00 5.01 4.02
C ASN A 120 7.82 4.80 2.50
N GLY A 121 8.14 3.62 1.99
CA GLY A 121 7.94 3.26 0.58
C GLY A 121 6.48 3.41 0.14
N TYR A 122 5.56 2.84 0.90
CA TYR A 122 4.13 3.00 0.67
C TYR A 122 3.68 4.46 0.72
N MET A 123 4.14 5.23 1.71
CA MET A 123 3.83 6.66 1.80
C MET A 123 4.31 7.43 0.56
N THR A 124 5.48 7.10 0.01
CA THR A 124 5.97 7.69 -1.25
C THR A 124 5.07 7.35 -2.43
N LEU A 125 4.61 6.10 -2.54
CA LEU A 125 3.68 5.69 -3.60
C LEU A 125 2.36 6.47 -3.55
N VAL A 126 1.88 6.78 -2.34
CA VAL A 126 0.62 7.52 -2.16
C VAL A 126 0.80 9.02 -2.37
N ASN A 127 1.90 9.57 -1.83
CA ASN A 127 2.19 11.01 -1.86
C ASN A 127 2.80 11.48 -3.17
N THR A 128 3.15 10.56 -4.07
CA THR A 128 3.39 10.88 -5.47
C THR A 128 2.04 10.68 -6.17
N PRO A 129 1.11 11.66 -6.09
CA PRO A 129 -0.19 11.49 -6.69
C PRO A 129 0.04 11.14 -8.16
N PRO A 130 -0.82 10.28 -8.75
CA PRO A 130 -0.83 10.08 -10.19
C PRO A 130 -0.80 11.48 -10.82
N THR A 131 0.27 11.84 -11.51
CA THR A 131 0.54 13.21 -11.98
C THR A 131 -0.59 13.74 -12.89
N ASN A 132 -1.37 12.79 -13.42
CA ASN A 132 -2.52 12.99 -14.29
C ASN A 132 -3.90 12.82 -13.59
N GLY A 133 -3.93 12.57 -12.28
CA GLY A 133 -5.09 12.00 -11.59
C GLY A 133 -5.20 10.50 -11.88
N ALA A 134 -5.63 9.70 -10.90
CA ALA A 134 -6.06 8.35 -11.21
C ALA A 134 -7.45 8.50 -11.84
N ASP A 135 -7.57 8.06 -13.09
CA ASP A 135 -8.88 7.78 -13.67
C ASP A 135 -9.49 6.66 -12.82
N PRO A 136 -10.61 6.90 -12.12
CA PRO A 136 -11.22 5.90 -11.26
C PRO A 136 -11.71 4.65 -12.02
N ASP A 137 -11.91 4.77 -13.33
CA ASP A 137 -12.44 3.69 -14.18
C ASP A 137 -11.35 3.04 -15.07
N THR A 138 -10.18 3.65 -15.18
CA THR A 138 -9.11 3.17 -16.07
C THR A 138 -7.87 2.75 -15.30
N TYR A 139 -7.59 1.44 -15.31
CA TYR A 139 -6.26 0.95 -14.94
C TYR A 139 -5.24 1.47 -15.95
N SER A 140 -4.44 2.45 -15.53
CA SER A 140 -3.39 3.05 -16.34
C SER A 140 -2.02 2.51 -15.93
N ASN A 141 -1.34 1.92 -16.88
CA ASN A 141 0.07 1.51 -16.81
C ASN A 141 1.04 2.69 -16.60
N ALA A 142 0.58 3.94 -16.69
CA ALA A 142 1.40 5.15 -16.51
C ALA A 142 1.62 5.55 -15.03
N ASN A 143 0.84 5.01 -14.09
CA ASN A 143 1.05 5.14 -12.63
C ASN A 143 1.15 3.74 -12.01
N ASN A 144 2.19 3.02 -12.43
CA ASN A 144 2.29 1.57 -12.36
C ASN A 144 2.13 0.97 -10.94
N ASP A 145 2.78 1.53 -9.93
CA ASP A 145 2.87 0.87 -8.62
C ASP A 145 1.69 1.18 -7.68
N TRP A 146 1.15 2.40 -7.72
CA TRP A 146 -0.11 2.73 -7.02
C TRP A 146 -1.25 1.85 -7.53
N ASN A 147 -1.41 1.74 -8.86
CA ASN A 147 -2.48 0.94 -9.47
C ASN A 147 -2.33 -0.56 -9.17
N ARG A 148 -1.10 -1.07 -9.06
CA ARG A 148 -0.82 -2.44 -8.62
C ARG A 148 -1.22 -2.65 -7.15
N MET A 149 -0.91 -1.70 -6.27
CA MET A 149 -1.27 -1.78 -4.84
C MET A 149 -2.79 -1.84 -4.64
N VAL A 150 -3.52 -0.96 -5.34
CA VAL A 150 -4.98 -0.82 -5.15
C VAL A 150 -5.81 -1.72 -6.06
N ASN A 151 -5.18 -2.62 -6.81
CA ASN A 151 -5.87 -3.56 -7.68
C ASN A 151 -6.76 -4.52 -6.88
N TYR A 152 -8.08 -4.28 -6.89
CA TYR A 152 -9.05 -5.08 -6.15
C TYR A 152 -9.05 -6.58 -6.50
N ARG A 153 -8.53 -6.96 -7.68
CA ARG A 153 -8.43 -8.37 -8.11
C ARG A 153 -7.24 -9.11 -7.49
N ALA A 154 -6.25 -8.39 -6.96
CA ALA A 154 -5.16 -9.02 -6.22
C ALA A 154 -5.68 -9.42 -4.83
N LEU A 155 -5.68 -10.73 -4.55
CA LEU A 155 -6.15 -11.29 -3.26
C LEU A 155 -4.99 -11.75 -2.36
N TYR A 156 -3.77 -11.73 -2.90
CA TYR A 156 -2.56 -12.14 -2.19
C TYR A 156 -1.44 -11.11 -2.41
N VAL A 157 -0.59 -10.96 -1.40
CA VAL A 157 0.63 -10.16 -1.45
C VAL A 157 1.76 -10.87 -0.72
N GLY A 158 2.98 -10.70 -1.20
CA GLY A 158 4.18 -11.03 -0.46
C GLY A 158 5.22 -9.97 -0.76
N CYS A 159 5.84 -9.43 0.29
CA CYS A 159 6.85 -8.38 0.18
C CYS A 159 8.13 -8.84 0.84
N ALA A 160 9.26 -8.30 0.39
CA ALA A 160 10.54 -8.48 1.04
C ALA A 160 11.32 -7.17 1.04
N SER A 161 12.25 -7.07 1.99
CA SER A 161 13.19 -5.96 2.08
C SER A 161 14.62 -6.49 2.18
N LYS A 162 15.56 -5.69 1.68
CA LYS A 162 16.99 -5.95 1.78
C LYS A 162 17.70 -4.63 2.05
N LEU A 163 18.61 -4.63 3.03
CA LEU A 163 19.56 -3.55 3.19
C LEU A 163 20.65 -3.72 2.13
N CYS A 164 20.74 -2.69 1.30
CA CYS A 164 21.75 -2.41 0.30
C CYS A 164 22.22 -0.97 0.62
#